data_AF-A0A3D5AZJ7-F1
#
_entry.id   AF-A0A3D5AZJ7-F1
#
_cell.length_a   1.000
_cell.length_b   1.000
_cell.length_c   1.000
_cell.angle_alpha   90.00
_cell.angle_beta   90.00
_cell.angle_gamma   90.00
#
_symmetry.space_group_name_H-M   'P 1'
#
loop_
_entity.id
_entity.type
_entity.pdbx_description
1 polymer ?
#
loop_
_entity_poly.entity_id
_entity_poly.type
_entity_poly.pdbx_seq_one_letter_code
_entity_poly.pdbx_strand_id
1 'polypeptide(L)'
;MPAAVSSNALPVNYRLDEYAIQSVLGQGGFGITYLARDARLGAMVAVKEYFPQAYAQRDKTLTIRPNSHGGETADVENYKWGLQEFLKEARALAQFKHAN
;
A
#
# COMPACT_ATOMS: atom_id res chain seq x y z
N MET A 1 -21.47 3.52 14.96
CA MET A 1 -20.43 2.47 15.08
C MET A 1 -19.18 3.00 14.39
N PRO A 2 -18.01 3.12 15.04
CA PRO A 2 -16.80 3.46 14.29
C PRO A 2 -16.48 2.29 13.37
N ALA A 3 -16.15 2.59 12.11
CA ALA A 3 -15.79 1.58 11.12
C ALA A 3 -14.63 0.74 11.66
N ALA A 4 -14.73 -0.58 11.51
CA ALA A 4 -13.67 -1.51 11.91
C ALA A 4 -12.36 -1.08 11.26
N VAL A 5 -11.35 -0.81 12.08
CA VAL A 5 -9.99 -0.59 11.60
C VAL A 5 -9.57 -1.88 10.90
N SER A 6 -9.42 -1.86 9.58
CA SER A 6 -9.00 -3.04 8.85
C SER A 6 -7.66 -3.48 9.43
N SER A 7 -7.57 -4.71 9.93
CA SER A 7 -6.39 -5.24 10.64
C SER A 7 -5.07 -5.11 9.88
N ASN A 8 -5.15 -4.90 8.57
CA ASN A 8 -4.00 -4.88 7.67
C ASN A 8 -3.62 -3.48 7.18
N ALA A 9 -4.40 -2.44 7.51
CA ALA A 9 -4.13 -1.06 7.13
C ALA A 9 -3.14 -0.39 8.11
N LEU A 10 -2.37 0.58 7.60
CA LEU A 10 -1.60 1.46 8.48
C LEU A 10 -2.54 2.28 9.38
N PRO A 11 -2.19 2.47 10.67
CA PRO A 11 -3.04 3.24 11.58
C PRO A 11 -3.05 4.72 11.22
N VAL A 12 -4.12 5.41 11.63
CA VAL A 12 -4.19 6.87 11.54
C VAL A 12 -3.03 7.49 12.32
N ASN A 13 -2.44 8.56 11.77
CA ASN A 13 -1.22 9.22 12.22
C ASN A 13 0.06 8.40 12.10
N TYR A 14 0.03 7.21 11.48
CA TYR A 14 1.26 6.52 11.09
C TYR A 14 2.09 7.43 10.18
N ARG A 15 3.38 7.51 10.45
CA ARG A 15 4.31 8.32 9.66
C ARG A 15 5.11 7.41 8.75
N LEU A 16 4.85 7.52 7.45
CA LEU A 16 5.62 6.89 6.39
C LEU A 16 6.50 7.98 5.78
N ASP A 17 7.75 8.06 6.23
CA ASP A 17 8.69 9.13 5.87
C ASP A 17 8.09 10.54 6.11
N GLU A 18 7.89 11.33 5.05
CA GLU A 18 7.23 12.65 5.10
C GLU A 18 5.69 12.61 5.13
N TYR A 19 5.08 11.44 4.90
CA TYR A 19 3.63 11.29 4.78
C TYR A 19 3.00 10.86 6.10
N ALA A 20 2.05 11.65 6.60
CA ALA A 20 1.24 11.29 7.76
C ALA A 20 -0.11 10.72 7.31
N ILE A 21 -0.35 9.43 7.56
CA ILE A 21 -1.61 8.76 7.20
C ILE A 21 -2.78 9.38 7.98
N GLN A 22 -3.84 9.78 7.26
CA GLN A 22 -5.04 10.41 7.83
C GLN A 22 -6.22 9.44 7.84
N SER A 23 -6.42 8.69 6.76
CA SER A 23 -7.49 7.71 6.65
C SER A 23 -7.23 6.72 5.50
N VAL A 24 -8.00 5.63 5.47
CA VAL A 24 -8.08 4.74 4.32
C VAL A 24 -9.10 5.31 3.34
N LEU A 25 -8.70 5.53 2.08
CA LEU A 25 -9.58 5.93 0.97
C LEU A 25 -10.20 4.71 0.28
N GLY A 26 -9.46 3.61 0.21
CA GLY A 26 -9.94 2.38 -0.39
C GLY A 26 -9.03 1.20 -0.09
N GLN A 27 -9.61 0.01 -0.05
CA GLN A 27 -8.89 -1.24 0.17
C GLN A 27 -9.43 -2.28 -0.82
N GLY A 28 -8.52 -2.89 -1.58
CA GLY A 28 -8.82 -3.97 -2.52
C GLY A 28 -7.89 -5.17 -2.31
N GLY A 29 -8.04 -6.19 -3.15
CA GLY A 29 -7.22 -7.40 -3.07
C GLY A 29 -5.73 -7.19 -3.36
N PHE A 30 -5.37 -6.08 -4.02
CA PHE A 30 -4.00 -5.80 -4.48
C PHE A 30 -3.30 -4.64 -3.75
N GLY A 31 -4.02 -3.90 -2.92
CA GLY A 31 -3.44 -2.75 -2.24
C GLY A 31 -4.43 -1.95 -1.42
N ILE A 32 -3.86 -1.00 -0.69
CA ILE A 32 -4.58 -0.05 0.15
C ILE A 32 -4.21 1.36 -0.32
N THR A 33 -5.23 2.20 -0.53
CA THR A 33 -5.04 3.61 -0.83
C THR A 33 -5.38 4.43 0.40
N TYR A 34 -4.45 5.26 0.84
CA TYR A 34 -4.57 6.12 1.99
C TYR A 34 -4.69 7.59 1.57
N LEU A 35 -5.42 8.36 2.35
CA LEU A 35 -5.28 9.80 2.38
C LEU A 35 -4.12 10.12 3.34
N ALA A 36 -3.15 10.89 2.89
CA ALA A 36 -2.03 11.32 3.71
C ALA A 36 -1.78 12.82 3.57
N ARG A 37 -1.18 13.41 4.59
CA ARG A 37 -0.63 14.77 4.52
C ARG A 37 0.87 14.67 4.23
N ASP A 38 1.30 15.28 3.13
CA ASP A 38 2.71 15.49 2.82
C ASP A 38 3.22 16.66 3.69
N ALA A 39 4.16 16.39 4.60
CA ALA A 39 4.69 17.39 5.51
C ALA A 39 5.62 18.42 4.83
N ARG A 40 6.18 18.10 3.65
CA ARG A 40 7.06 19.00 2.89
C ARG A 40 6.26 19.97 2.05
N LEU A 41 5.23 19.47 1.35
CA LEU A 41 4.38 20.29 0.48
C LEU A 41 3.19 20.91 1.21
N GLY A 42 2.84 20.41 2.40
CA GLY A 42 1.67 20.85 3.15
C GLY A 42 0.34 20.43 2.52
N ALA A 43 0.37 19.55 1.53
CA ALA A 43 -0.75 19.13 0.71
C ALA A 43 -1.31 17.76 1.14
N MET A 44 -2.58 17.53 0.80
CA MET A 44 -3.20 16.21 0.94
C MET A 44 -2.93 15.39 -0.32
N VAL A 45 -2.47 14.15 -0.15
CA VAL A 45 -2.10 13.25 -1.24
C VAL A 45 -2.73 11.88 -1.03
N ALA A 46 -2.91 11.15 -2.14
CA ALA A 46 -3.25 9.74 -2.09
C ALA A 46 -1.97 8.89 -2.13
N VAL A 47 -1.80 8.00 -1.14
CA VAL A 47 -0.68 7.05 -1.08
C VAL A 47 -1.22 5.65 -1.33
N LYS A 48 -0.76 4.98 -2.39
CA LYS A 48 -1.13 3.60 -2.71
C LYS A 48 -0.04 2.65 -2.23
N GLU A 49 -0.38 1.75 -1.32
CA GLU A 49 0.50 0.70 -0.81
C GLU A 49 0.18 -0.61 -1.54
N TYR A 50 1.22 -1.24 -2.11
CA TYR A 50 1.09 -2.56 -2.71
C TYR A 50 0.92 -3.60 -1.58
N PHE A 51 -0.27 -4.17 -1.49
CA PHE A 51 -0.62 -5.13 -0.45
C PHE A 51 -1.54 -6.23 -1.01
N PRO A 52 -0.97 -7.27 -1.62
CA PRO A 52 -1.73 -8.35 -2.19
C PRO A 52 -2.19 -9.34 -1.10
N GLN A 53 -3.42 -9.19 -0.64
CA GLN A 53 -3.94 -9.89 0.54
C GLN A 53 -3.94 -11.42 0.41
N ALA A 54 -3.95 -11.94 -0.82
CA ALA A 54 -3.97 -13.37 -1.08
C ALA A 54 -2.65 -14.08 -0.76
N TYR A 55 -1.51 -13.39 -0.91
CA TYR A 55 -0.17 -13.99 -0.80
C TYR A 55 0.83 -13.11 -0.03
N ALA A 56 0.35 -12.12 0.71
CA ALA A 56 1.16 -11.31 1.61
C ALA A 56 0.44 -10.98 2.91
N GLN A 57 1.23 -10.80 3.97
CA GLN A 57 0.77 -10.42 5.30
C GLN A 57 1.56 -9.23 5.83
N ARG A 58 0.93 -8.41 6.67
CA ARG A 58 1.61 -7.37 7.43
C ARG A 58 2.07 -7.93 8.77
N ASP A 59 3.36 -7.87 9.03
CA ASP A 59 3.94 -8.29 10.31
C ASP A 59 3.70 -7.25 11.42
N LYS A 60 4.12 -7.60 12.65
CA LYS A 60 3.97 -6.71 13.83
C LYS A 60 4.79 -5.42 13.73
N THR A 61 5.77 -5.35 12.82
CA THR A 61 6.56 -4.15 12.53
C THR A 61 5.91 -3.27 11.48
N LEU A 62 4.68 -3.60 11.07
CA LEU A 62 3.93 -2.97 9.99
C LEU A 62 4.55 -3.14 8.60
N THR A 63 5.43 -4.13 8.44
CA THR A 63 6.07 -4.46 7.16
C THR A 63 5.27 -5.51 6.42
N ILE A 64 5.05 -5.31 5.12
CA ILE A 64 4.41 -6.31 4.26
C ILE A 64 5.45 -7.33 3.80
N ARG A 65 5.12 -8.61 3.96
CA ARG A 65 5.95 -9.73 3.51
C ARG A 65 5.10 -10.74 2.75
N PRO A 66 5.64 -11.36 1.69
CA PRO A 66 4.96 -12.49 1.08
C PRO A 66 4.75 -13.60 2.11
N ASN A 67 3.69 -14.36 1.93
CA ASN A 67 3.42 -15.56 2.71
C ASN A 67 4.51 -16.58 2.34
N SER A 68 5.42 -16.85 3.27
CA SER A 68 6.47 -17.86 3.09
C SER A 68 6.24 -18.96 4.12
N HIS A 69 5.20 -19.76 3.90
CA HIS A 69 4.96 -20.95 4.71
C HIS A 69 5.80 -22.10 4.14
N GLY A 70 6.74 -22.63 4.92
CA GLY A 70 7.32 -23.96 4.71
C GLY A 70 8.13 -24.22 3.43
N GLY A 71 8.47 -23.22 2.61
CA GLY A 71 9.28 -23.38 1.39
C GLY A 71 8.53 -23.21 0.07
N GLU A 72 7.25 -22.81 0.10
CA GLU A 72 6.47 -22.50 -1.11
C GLU A 72 6.98 -21.22 -1.79
N THR A 73 7.52 -21.36 -3.01
CA THR A 73 8.08 -20.26 -3.80
C THR A 73 7.02 -19.46 -4.54
N ALA A 74 5.86 -20.04 -4.82
CA ALA A 74 4.84 -19.47 -5.69
C ALA A 74 4.30 -18.12 -5.17
N ASP A 75 4.02 -17.99 -3.88
CA ASP A 75 3.55 -16.74 -3.28
C ASP A 75 4.62 -15.64 -3.32
N VAL A 76 5.88 -16.01 -3.12
CA VAL A 76 7.03 -15.10 -3.24
C VAL A 76 7.21 -14.65 -4.69
N GLU A 77 7.05 -15.55 -5.65
CA GLU A 77 7.12 -15.26 -7.09
C GLU A 77 5.96 -14.37 -7.53
N ASN A 78 4.72 -14.69 -7.14
CA ASN A 78 3.53 -13.88 -7.40
C ASN A 78 3.65 -12.48 -6.79
N TYR A 79 4.18 -12.38 -5.56
CA TYR A 79 4.46 -11.10 -4.91
C TYR A 79 5.47 -10.27 -5.68
N LYS A 80 6.60 -10.88 -6.09
CA LYS A 80 7.62 -10.18 -6.88
C LYS A 80 7.07 -9.73 -8.23
N TRP A 81 6.33 -10.59 -8.91
CA TRP A 81 5.72 -10.27 -10.20
C TRP A 81 4.70 -9.14 -10.07
N GLY A 82 3.78 -9.21 -9.11
CA GLY A 82 2.78 -8.16 -8.91
C GLY A 82 3.40 -6.84 -8.47
N LEU A 83 4.47 -6.86 -7.68
CA LEU A 83 5.23 -5.65 -7.34
C LEU A 83 5.87 -5.01 -8.59
N GLN A 84 6.39 -5.81 -9.52
CA GLN A 84 6.94 -5.31 -10.79
C GLN A 84 5.87 -4.60 -11.62
N GLU A 85 4.68 -5.21 -11.78
CA GLU A 85 3.57 -4.60 -12.51
C GLU A 85 3.03 -3.35 -11.81
N PHE A 86 2.93 -3.36 -10.48
CA PHE A 86 2.56 -2.17 -9.69
C PHE A 86 3.52 -1.00 -9.95
N LEU A 87 4.83 -1.26 -9.95
CA LEU A 87 5.84 -0.23 -10.24
C LEU A 87 5.79 0.23 -11.70
N LYS A 88 5.46 -0.66 -12.64
CA LYS A 88 5.30 -0.32 -14.05
C LYS A 88 4.11 0.60 -14.28
N GLU A 89 2.97 0.32 -13.64
CA GLU A 89 1.80 1.20 -13.65
C GLU A 89 2.14 2.58 -13.06
N ALA A 90 2.81 2.62 -11.91
CA ALA A 90 3.23 3.88 -11.29
C ALA A 90 4.14 4.72 -12.20
N ARG A 91 5.09 4.08 -12.88
CA ARG A 91 5.96 4.74 -13.88
C ARG A 91 5.17 5.27 -15.07
N ALA A 92 4.21 4.49 -15.58
CA ALA A 92 3.36 4.92 -16.69
C ALA A 92 2.51 6.13 -16.26
N LEU A 93 1.87 6.09 -15.10
CA LEU A 93 1.09 7.19 -14.54
C LEU A 93 1.91 8.47 -14.35
N ALA A 94 3.16 8.34 -13.89
CA ALA A 94 4.06 9.49 -13.72
C ALA A 94 4.42 10.20 -15.05
N GLN A 95 4.29 9.54 -16.19
CA GLN A 95 4.52 10.14 -17.51
C GLN A 95 3.32 10.97 -17.99
N PHE A 96 2.12 10.66 -17.53
CA PHE A 96 0.93 11.42 -17.88
C PHE A 96 0.87 12.70 -17.06
N LYS A 97 0.98 13.84 -17.76
CA LYS A 97 0.61 15.15 -17.23
C LYS A 97 -0.60 15.64 -18.00
N HIS A 98 -1.76 15.17 -17.58
CA HIS A 98 -3.03 15.53 -18.17
C HIS A 98 -4.02 15.90 -17.06
N ALA A 99 -4.90 16.86 -17.32
CA ALA A 99 -5.83 17.36 -16.29
C ALA A 99 -6.98 16.38 -15.97
N ASN A 100 -7.07 15.25 -16.68
CA ASN A 100 -8.17 14.29 -16.64
C ASN A 100 -7.69 12.86 -16.82
#